data_AF-A0A1G0WXH6-F1
#
_entry.id   AF-A0A1G0WXH6-F1
#
_cell.length_a   1.000
_cell.length_b   1.000
_cell.length_c   1.000
_cell.angle_alpha   90.00
_cell.angle_beta   90.00
_cell.angle_gamma   90.00
#
_symmetry.space_group_name_H-M   'P 1'
#
loop_
_entity.id
_entity.type
_entity.pdbx_description
1 polymer ?
#
loop_
_entity_poly.entity_id
_entity_poly.type
_entity_poly.pdbx_seq_one_letter_code
_entity_poly.pdbx_strand_id
1 'polypeptide(L)'
;MQDDRYDANKVLYLTGMISLIVALALFMFASYLFAYLFFGLVYDVPGFVVAMQDSIGDTWNFTPFQTNLIIFCLYFVPSVFLGWLSYWTSNRIDSELPSITDEANKSKLQSIPIDFVVHLGRFVASIIGVAIIVYLIRWMFFI
;
A
#
# COMPACT_ATOMS: atom_id res chain seq x y z
N MET A 1 5.97 5.99 -30.75
CA MET A 1 6.48 7.22 -30.10
C MET A 1 6.00 7.24 -28.65
N GLN A 2 6.66 6.42 -27.82
CA GLN A 2 6.56 6.40 -26.35
C GLN A 2 7.96 6.33 -25.71
N ASP A 3 9.01 6.41 -26.54
CA ASP A 3 10.39 6.10 -26.15
C ASP A 3 10.96 7.13 -25.15
N ASP A 4 10.44 8.35 -25.09
CA ASP A 4 10.94 9.40 -24.19
C ASP A 4 10.65 9.15 -22.70
N ARG A 5 9.53 8.49 -22.33
CA ARG A 5 9.14 8.33 -20.91
C ARG A 5 9.99 7.29 -20.19
N TYR A 6 10.30 6.21 -20.90
CA TYR A 6 11.13 5.14 -20.36
C TYR A 6 12.59 5.60 -20.25
N ASP A 7 13.11 6.30 -21.25
CA ASP A 7 14.49 6.74 -21.25
C ASP A 7 14.78 7.91 -20.29
N ALA A 8 13.78 8.74 -19.95
CA ALA A 8 13.93 9.82 -18.96
C ALA A 8 14.27 9.32 -17.55
N ASN A 9 13.54 8.32 -17.02
CA ASN A 9 13.79 7.80 -15.66
C ASN A 9 13.27 6.35 -15.47
N LYS A 10 14.04 5.38 -15.97
CA LYS A 10 13.71 3.93 -15.97
C LYS A 10 13.31 3.38 -14.60
N VAL A 11 14.00 3.80 -13.54
CA VAL A 11 13.77 3.30 -12.18
C VAL A 11 12.46 3.82 -11.61
N LEU A 12 12.16 5.11 -11.80
CA LEU A 12 10.91 5.71 -11.32
C LEU A 12 9.71 5.12 -12.07
N TYR A 13 9.85 4.94 -13.38
CA TYR A 13 8.82 4.35 -14.23
C TYR A 13 8.50 2.91 -13.82
N LEU A 14 9.53 2.07 -13.63
CA LEU A 14 9.36 0.69 -13.19
C LEU A 14 8.74 0.62 -11.78
N THR A 15 9.18 1.48 -10.87
CA THR A 15 8.64 1.54 -9.50
C THR A 15 7.16 1.94 -9.51
N GLY A 16 6.79 2.94 -10.31
CA GLY A 16 5.40 3.36 -10.48
C GLY A 16 4.52 2.22 -10.99
N MET A 17 4.94 1.53 -12.06
CA MET A 17 4.18 0.39 -12.60
C MET A 17 4.03 -0.75 -11.59
N ILE A 18 5.11 -1.15 -10.90
CA ILE A 18 5.03 -2.23 -9.91
C ILE A 18 4.11 -1.81 -8.76
N SER A 19 4.24 -0.58 -8.26
CA SER A 19 3.39 -0.06 -7.18
C SER A 19 1.92 -0.07 -7.58
N LEU A 20 1.59 0.26 -8.84
CA LEU A 20 0.23 0.23 -9.35
C LEU A 20 -0.34 -1.19 -9.39
N ILE A 21 0.42 -2.15 -9.91
CA ILE A 21 -0.02 -3.55 -10.02
C ILE A 21 -0.27 -4.13 -8.63
N VAL A 22 0.65 -3.90 -7.70
CA VAL A 22 0.51 -4.39 -6.32
C VAL A 22 -0.66 -3.69 -5.62
N ALA A 23 -0.84 -2.38 -5.80
CA ALA A 23 -1.99 -1.64 -5.28
C ALA A 23 -3.31 -2.24 -5.77
N LEU A 24 -3.42 -2.50 -7.08
CA LEU A 24 -4.64 -3.02 -7.68
C LEU A 24 -4.93 -4.45 -7.20
N ALA A 25 -3.92 -5.31 -7.10
CA ALA A 25 -4.07 -6.67 -6.58
C ALA A 25 -4.56 -6.67 -5.12
N LEU A 26 -3.95 -5.84 -4.26
CA LEU A 26 -4.36 -5.68 -2.86
C LEU A 26 -5.76 -5.09 -2.75
N PHE A 27 -6.10 -4.11 -3.58
CA PHE A 27 -7.42 -3.48 -3.58
C PHE A 27 -8.50 -4.50 -3.97
N MET A 28 -8.29 -5.24 -5.05
CA MET A 28 -9.21 -6.29 -5.49
C MET A 28 -9.36 -7.38 -4.42
N PHE A 29 -8.26 -7.76 -3.76
CA PHE A 29 -8.31 -8.71 -2.65
C PHE A 29 -9.06 -8.16 -1.43
N ALA A 30 -8.84 -6.89 -1.06
CA ALA A 30 -9.57 -6.24 0.02
C ALA A 30 -11.08 -6.11 -0.29
N SER A 31 -11.43 -5.73 -1.52
CA SER A 31 -12.83 -5.69 -1.98
C SER A 31 -13.46 -7.07 -2.03
N TYR A 32 -12.71 -8.09 -2.44
CA TYR A 32 -13.14 -9.49 -2.37
C TYR A 32 -13.46 -9.86 -0.93
N LEU A 33 -12.57 -9.61 0.03
CA LEU A 33 -12.79 -9.94 1.44
C LEU A 33 -13.89 -9.12 2.10
N PHE A 34 -14.16 -7.90 1.63
CA PHE A 34 -15.17 -7.02 2.21
C PHE A 34 -16.55 -7.71 2.34
N ALA A 35 -16.95 -8.45 1.29
CA ALA A 35 -18.20 -9.21 1.26
C ALA A 35 -18.28 -10.25 2.40
N TYR A 36 -17.23 -11.05 2.58
CA TYR A 36 -17.15 -12.03 3.65
C TYR A 36 -17.07 -11.39 5.04
N LEU A 37 -16.19 -10.39 5.21
CA LEU A 37 -15.88 -9.79 6.51
C LEU A 37 -17.05 -9.00 7.10
N PHE A 38 -17.85 -8.31 6.28
CA PHE A 38 -18.92 -7.43 6.78
C PHE A 38 -20.32 -8.01 6.61
N PHE A 39 -20.57 -8.80 5.57
CA PHE A 39 -21.90 -9.37 5.30
C PHE A 39 -22.00 -10.86 5.63
N GLY A 40 -20.90 -11.50 6.03
CA GLY A 40 -20.88 -12.94 6.33
C GLY A 40 -21.21 -13.81 5.11
N LEU A 41 -20.95 -13.31 3.90
CA LEU A 41 -21.22 -14.04 2.67
C LEU A 41 -20.31 -15.28 2.59
N VAL A 42 -20.92 -16.45 2.45
CA VAL A 42 -20.21 -17.73 2.39
C VAL A 42 -19.83 -18.03 0.94
N TYR A 43 -18.54 -18.03 0.67
CA TYR A 43 -17.92 -18.45 -0.59
C TYR A 43 -16.50 -18.97 -0.29
N ASP A 44 -15.74 -19.33 -1.33
CA ASP A 44 -14.40 -19.93 -1.19
C ASP A 44 -13.35 -18.89 -0.75
N VAL A 45 -13.37 -18.52 0.53
CA VAL A 45 -12.41 -17.60 1.14
C VAL A 45 -11.12 -18.35 1.43
N PRO A 46 -9.94 -17.80 1.10
CA PRO A 46 -8.67 -18.44 1.41
C PRO A 46 -8.55 -18.77 2.90
N GLY A 47 -8.18 -20.01 3.21
CA GLY A 47 -8.11 -20.50 4.59
C GLY A 47 -7.18 -19.71 5.51
N PHE A 48 -6.15 -19.03 4.96
CA PHE A 48 -5.29 -18.16 5.75
C PHE A 48 -6.02 -16.95 6.34
N VAL A 49 -7.07 -16.44 5.68
CA VAL A 49 -7.87 -15.31 6.17
C VAL A 49 -8.68 -15.74 7.39
N VAL A 50 -9.27 -16.93 7.33
CA VAL A 50 -10.01 -17.54 8.45
C VAL A 50 -9.08 -17.81 9.62
N ALA A 51 -7.93 -18.43 9.37
CA ALA A 51 -6.92 -18.66 10.40
C ALA A 51 -6.41 -17.35 11.04
N MET A 52 -6.33 -16.27 10.25
CA MET A 52 -5.95 -14.95 10.76
C MET A 52 -7.09 -14.29 11.56
N GLN A 53 -8.35 -14.49 11.17
CA GLN A 53 -9.53 -14.12 11.96
C GLN A 53 -9.51 -14.78 13.33
N ASP A 54 -9.34 -16.10 13.37
CA ASP A 54 -9.32 -16.87 14.61
C ASP A 54 -8.12 -16.46 15.48
N SER A 55 -6.92 -16.40 14.88
CA SER A 55 -5.71 -16.01 15.60
C SER A 55 -5.79 -14.59 16.17
N ILE A 56 -6.26 -13.61 15.40
CA ILE A 56 -6.38 -12.22 15.88
C ILE A 56 -7.50 -12.10 16.91
N GLY A 57 -8.65 -12.72 16.66
CA GLY A 57 -9.79 -12.72 17.57
C GLY A 57 -9.44 -13.30 18.93
N ASP A 58 -8.84 -14.50 18.95
CA ASP A 58 -8.51 -15.23 20.17
C ASP A 58 -7.34 -14.59 20.93
N THR A 59 -6.27 -14.23 20.21
CA THR A 59 -5.04 -13.69 20.85
C THR A 59 -5.28 -12.34 21.51
N TRP A 60 -6.14 -11.52 20.91
CA TRP A 60 -6.39 -10.15 21.36
C TRP A 60 -7.74 -9.97 22.05
N ASN A 61 -8.53 -11.03 22.17
CA ASN A 61 -9.89 -11.03 22.72
C ASN A 61 -10.77 -9.94 22.06
N PHE A 62 -10.65 -9.83 20.73
CA PHE A 62 -11.38 -8.85 19.95
C PHE A 62 -12.77 -9.36 19.58
N THR A 63 -13.73 -8.43 19.52
CA THR A 63 -15.05 -8.74 18.98
C THR A 63 -14.94 -9.16 17.51
N PRO A 64 -15.86 -9.98 16.98
CA PRO A 64 -15.85 -10.39 15.57
C PRO A 64 -15.78 -9.19 14.63
N PHE A 65 -16.50 -8.11 14.95
CA PHE A 65 -16.47 -6.88 14.16
C PHE A 65 -15.08 -6.21 14.14
N GLN A 66 -14.42 -6.10 15.29
CA GLN A 66 -13.07 -5.50 15.39
C GLN A 66 -12.04 -6.32 14.61
N THR A 67 -12.07 -7.64 14.77
CA THR A 67 -11.19 -8.56 14.03
C THR A 67 -11.36 -8.38 12.52
N ASN A 68 -12.62 -8.33 12.05
CA ASN A 68 -12.93 -8.17 10.63
C ASN A 68 -12.46 -6.82 10.08
N LEU A 69 -12.65 -5.75 10.85
CA LEU A 69 -12.18 -4.42 10.49
C LEU A 69 -10.64 -4.35 10.40
N ILE A 70 -9.93 -4.95 11.34
CA ILE A 70 -8.46 -4.98 11.36
C ILE A 70 -7.93 -5.71 10.12
N ILE A 71 -8.50 -6.87 9.81
CA ILE A 71 -8.10 -7.69 8.66
C ILE A 71 -8.38 -6.95 7.36
N PHE A 72 -9.53 -6.30 7.23
CA PHE A 72 -9.83 -5.46 6.07
C PHE A 72 -8.82 -4.32 5.92
N CYS A 73 -8.56 -3.56 7.00
CA CYS A 73 -7.60 -2.46 7.00
C CYS A 73 -6.18 -2.91 6.63
N LEU A 74 -5.78 -4.12 7.01
CA LEU A 74 -4.46 -4.67 6.70
C LEU A 74 -4.18 -4.76 5.20
N TYR A 75 -5.20 -5.02 4.38
CA TYR A 75 -5.06 -5.09 2.92
C TYR A 75 -5.47 -3.79 2.23
N PHE A 76 -6.53 -3.15 2.73
CA PHE A 76 -7.08 -1.95 2.12
C PHE A 76 -6.13 -0.75 2.24
N VAL A 77 -5.56 -0.50 3.42
CA VAL A 77 -4.69 0.67 3.65
C VAL A 77 -3.43 0.62 2.79
N PRO A 78 -2.70 -0.51 2.70
CA PRO A 78 -1.57 -0.61 1.78
C PRO A 78 -1.94 -0.48 0.31
N SER A 79 -3.13 -0.95 -0.09
CA SER A 79 -3.59 -0.78 -1.47
C SER A 79 -3.74 0.70 -1.86
N VAL A 80 -4.39 1.48 -1.01
CA VAL A 80 -4.61 2.92 -1.24
C VAL A 80 -3.29 3.67 -1.26
N PHE A 81 -2.38 3.33 -0.34
CA PHE A 81 -1.08 3.96 -0.28
C PHE A 81 -0.23 3.68 -1.53
N LEU A 82 -0.14 2.43 -1.96
CA LEU A 82 0.62 2.07 -3.16
C LEU A 82 0.00 2.69 -4.42
N GLY A 83 -1.33 2.80 -4.48
CA GLY A 83 -2.02 3.52 -5.55
C GLY A 83 -1.66 5.00 -5.58
N TRP A 84 -1.64 5.65 -4.40
CA TRP A 84 -1.19 7.03 -4.26
C TRP A 84 0.28 7.22 -4.66
N LEU A 85 1.15 6.27 -4.29
CA LEU A 85 2.56 6.27 -4.66
C LEU A 85 2.75 6.13 -6.18
N SER A 86 1.98 5.25 -6.82
CA SER A 86 1.96 5.13 -8.28
C SER A 86 1.54 6.44 -8.93
N TYR A 87 0.49 7.09 -8.42
CA TYR A 87 0.04 8.37 -8.94
C TYR A 87 1.12 9.44 -8.82
N TRP A 88 1.77 9.53 -7.64
CA TRP A 88 2.84 10.48 -7.40
C TRP A 88 4.04 10.26 -8.34
N THR A 89 4.48 9.01 -8.52
CA THR A 89 5.58 8.69 -9.44
C THR A 89 5.24 9.01 -10.89
N SER A 90 4.01 8.71 -11.35
CA SER A 90 3.56 9.06 -12.70
C SER A 90 3.59 10.57 -12.93
N ASN A 91 3.08 11.34 -11.96
CA ASN A 91 3.02 12.80 -12.08
C ASN A 91 4.43 13.43 -12.06
N ARG A 92 5.39 12.83 -11.35
CA ARG A 92 6.79 13.27 -11.40
C ARG A 92 7.42 13.06 -12.77
N ILE A 93 7.22 11.89 -13.38
CA ILE A 93 7.73 11.58 -14.73
C ILE A 93 7.14 12.55 -15.75
N ASP A 94 5.83 12.83 -15.67
CA ASP A 94 5.18 13.77 -16.60
C ASP A 94 5.72 15.20 -16.44
N SER A 95 6.10 15.61 -15.23
CA SER A 95 6.67 16.95 -14.97
C SER A 95 8.14 17.13 -15.38
N GLU A 96 8.89 16.05 -15.58
CA GLU A 96 10.31 16.07 -16.02
C GLU A 96 10.46 16.08 -17.56
N LEU A 97 9.39 15.76 -18.30
CA LEU A 97 9.37 15.76 -19.78
C LEU A 97 9.48 17.14 -20.48
N PRO A 98 9.02 18.28 -19.94
CA PRO A 98 9.01 19.55 -20.67
C PRO A 98 10.39 20.17 -20.97
N SER A 99 11.48 19.66 -20.38
CA SER A 99 12.82 20.28 -20.47
C SER A 99 13.84 19.50 -21.31
N ILE A 100 13.45 18.45 -22.03
CA ILE A 100 14.37 17.65 -22.87
C ILE A 100 14.53 18.29 -24.27
N THR A 101 14.84 19.59 -24.33
CA THR A 101 15.26 20.22 -25.60
C THR A 101 16.64 20.86 -25.51
N ASP A 102 17.25 20.99 -24.33
CA ASP A 102 18.60 21.56 -24.22
C ASP A 102 19.59 20.59 -23.55
N GLU A 103 20.49 20.09 -24.39
CA GLU A 103 21.88 19.72 -24.11
C GLU A 103 22.18 18.60 -23.10
N ALA A 104 22.54 17.44 -23.67
CA ALA A 104 23.74 16.67 -23.34
C ALA A 104 24.50 17.07 -22.06
N ASN A 105 24.27 16.37 -20.94
CA ASN A 105 25.38 15.96 -20.06
C ASN A 105 24.99 15.00 -18.93
N LYS A 106 25.84 13.98 -18.80
CA LYS A 106 26.24 13.32 -17.55
C LYS A 106 25.21 12.46 -16.83
N SER A 107 25.40 11.15 -16.99
CA SER A 107 25.73 10.24 -15.87
C SER A 107 25.50 10.85 -14.48
N LYS A 108 24.25 10.89 -14.02
CA LYS A 108 23.94 11.16 -12.62
C LYS A 108 23.34 9.89 -12.07
N LEU A 109 24.16 9.28 -11.22
CA LEU A 109 23.87 8.14 -10.36
C LEU A 109 22.38 7.95 -10.11
N GLN A 110 21.96 6.77 -10.52
CA GLN A 110 20.77 6.00 -10.18
C GLN A 110 20.63 5.87 -8.65
N SER A 111 20.42 6.98 -7.95
CA SER A 111 20.08 6.95 -6.52
C SER A 111 18.57 6.86 -6.39
N ILE A 112 18.12 5.92 -5.54
CA ILE A 112 16.73 5.89 -5.09
C ILE A 112 16.43 7.31 -4.58
N PRO A 113 15.40 8.00 -5.11
CA PRO A 113 15.11 9.36 -4.70
C PRO A 113 14.86 9.35 -3.20
N ILE A 114 15.62 10.16 -2.45
CA ILE A 114 15.55 10.23 -0.98
C ILE A 114 14.10 10.47 -0.52
N ASP A 115 13.32 11.19 -1.33
CA ASP A 115 11.88 11.41 -1.17
C ASP A 115 11.09 10.10 -1.10
N PHE A 116 11.42 9.10 -1.91
CA PHE A 116 10.78 7.78 -1.89
C PHE A 116 11.06 7.05 -0.58
N VAL A 117 12.30 7.08 -0.08
CA VAL A 117 12.66 6.47 1.20
C VAL A 117 11.95 7.17 2.36
N VAL A 118 11.81 8.49 2.30
CA VAL A 118 11.08 9.28 3.32
C VAL A 118 9.58 8.98 3.28
N HIS A 119 8.97 8.88 2.10
CA HIS A 119 7.54 8.54 1.96
C HIS A 119 7.25 7.09 2.35
N LEU A 120 8.14 6.15 2.00
CA LEU A 120 8.07 4.75 2.43
C LEU A 120 8.25 4.64 3.95
N GLY A 121 9.17 5.40 4.53
CA GLY A 121 9.40 5.48 5.98
C GLY A 121 8.18 6.02 6.73
N ARG A 122 7.53 7.06 6.19
CA ARG A 122 6.25 7.57 6.71
C ARG A 122 5.13 6.55 6.63
N PHE A 123 5.11 5.72 5.58
CA PHE A 123 4.12 4.66 5.43
C PHE A 123 4.32 3.52 6.42
N VAL A 124 5.57 3.05 6.58
CA VAL A 124 5.93 2.07 7.60
C VAL A 124 5.60 2.62 9.00
N ALA A 125 5.92 3.88 9.27
CA ALA A 125 5.53 4.55 10.51
C ALA A 125 4.01 4.65 10.69
N SER A 126 3.24 4.79 9.61
CA SER A 126 1.77 4.83 9.66
C SER A 126 1.19 3.45 9.94
N ILE A 127 1.72 2.37 9.36
CA ILE A 127 1.33 0.99 9.69
C ILE A 127 1.64 0.70 11.16
N ILE A 128 2.84 1.06 11.60
CA ILE A 128 3.26 0.92 13.00
C ILE A 128 2.35 1.77 13.90
N GLY A 129 2.00 2.98 13.48
CA GLY A 129 1.09 3.87 14.21
C GLY A 129 -0.31 3.27 14.36
N VAL A 130 -0.86 2.68 13.30
CA VAL A 130 -2.14 1.94 13.37
C VAL A 130 -2.04 0.77 14.34
N ALA A 131 -0.95 -0.01 14.30
CA ALA A 131 -0.73 -1.10 15.25
C ALA A 131 -0.64 -0.60 16.71
N ILE A 132 0.04 0.53 16.95
CA ILE A 132 0.13 1.18 18.26
C ILE A 132 -1.25 1.67 18.72
N ILE A 133 -2.05 2.27 17.84
CA ILE A 133 -3.40 2.74 18.18
C ILE A 133 -4.29 1.56 18.58
N VAL A 134 -4.24 0.44 17.84
CA VAL A 134 -4.95 -0.80 18.19
C VAL A 134 -4.51 -1.28 19.59
N TYR A 135 -3.21 -1.21 19.88
CA TYR A 135 -2.68 -1.58 21.19
C TYR A 135 -3.13 -0.64 22.32
N LEU A 136 -3.22 0.67 22.05
CA LEU A 136 -3.71 1.67 23.02
C LEU A 136 -5.21 1.54 23.29
N ILE A 137 -6.01 1.26 22.25
CA ILE A 137 -7.43 0.97 22.41
C ILE A 137 -7.61 -0.26 23.32
N ARG A 138 -6.81 -1.32 23.11
CA ARG A 138 -6.81 -2.48 24.02
C ARG A 138 -6.52 -2.06 25.46
N TRP A 139 -5.51 -1.23 25.69
CA TRP A 139 -5.14 -0.78 27.04
C TRP A 139 -6.27 0.02 27.71
N MET A 140 -6.94 0.89 26.96
CA MET A 140 -8.04 1.72 27.47
C MET A 140 -9.28 0.91 27.86
N PHE A 141 -9.58 -0.18 27.17
CA PHE A 141 -10.73 -1.05 27.47
C PHE A 141 -10.44 -2.16 28.50
N PHE A 142 -9.18 -2.31 28.94
CA PHE A 142 -8.77 -3.29 29.95
C PHE A 142 -8.57 -2.67 31.35
N ILE A 143 -8.77 -1.36 31.49
CA ILE A 143 -8.94 -0.61 32.76
C ILE A 143 -10.44 -0.45 33.03
#